data_AF-A0A0D2AFX8-F1
#
_entry.id   AF-A0A0D2AFX8-F1
#
_cell.length_a   1.000
_cell.length_b   1.000
_cell.length_c   1.000
_cell.angle_alpha   90.00
_cell.angle_beta   90.00
_cell.angle_gamma   90.00
#
_symmetry.space_group_name_H-M   'P 1'
#
loop_
_entity.id
_entity.type
_entity.pdbx_description
1 polymer ?
#
loop_
_entity_poly.entity_id
_entity_poly.type
_entity_poly.pdbx_seq_one_letter_code
_entity_poly.pdbx_strand_id
1 'polypeptide(L)'
;MLLYLLSQDPECGQGSIEIEGRHWKLAAYNLDAPDAEHIRFTCVSYAWGEGREGSPFHPGYDISDRTIPALNAVVSHRPSCARIWIDAFCVPVDTPERIHTLESMGFIYSRAEEVIVVLSTAARPVLEQMSTSDRVDPVHLDALEREEWVSRAWTYQEAANSRALYITCEEPRGIIIPGSHFLNCLGYTLTRLDGSVPTAADKRQRYPRLDAFEDLIAEHMLAGYQERSALQVMSNMDRRTQRRGEDHFYAMIGAISTARASSCPTLDPCEAFMSLCERKGDYSFIYSTAKRDSTLSKRWRPVSGDLPAILPWHCYGEGQPAHEASGSLYLDLMLPLEVSPVDEDGKKVIQGWLAASKLGSVDSGESLQEAAYAALRIMGFTGSPDCVTTTHGFFFPSERISTDQSITILVATEVRWSFGAPGLARYSGEVETYTPGVFFGRIDNAAAVSVKVS
;
A
#
# COMPACT_ATOMS: atom_id res chain seq x y z
N MET A 1 -5.52 20.94 15.23
CA MET A 1 -4.83 19.70 15.70
C MET A 1 -3.50 20.08 16.33
N LEU A 2 -3.12 19.48 17.46
CA LEU A 2 -1.79 19.66 18.04
C LEU A 2 -0.83 18.60 17.47
N LEU A 3 0.33 19.04 16.97
CA LEU A 3 1.44 18.19 16.58
C LEU A 3 2.45 18.18 17.72
N TYR A 4 2.68 17.03 18.33
CA TYR A 4 3.73 16.89 19.33
C TYR A 4 5.04 16.51 18.65
N LEU A 5 6.14 17.14 19.07
CA LEU A 5 7.49 16.87 18.56
C LEU A 5 8.47 16.86 19.73
N LEU A 6 9.44 15.96 19.70
CA LEU A 6 10.63 16.10 20.51
C LEU A 6 11.40 17.33 20.04
N SER A 7 11.62 18.28 20.93
CA SER A 7 12.37 19.50 20.66
C SER A 7 13.58 19.56 21.58
N GLN A 8 14.72 20.03 21.07
CA GLN A 8 15.91 20.20 21.91
C GLN A 8 15.63 21.14 23.08
N ASP A 9 16.06 20.75 24.27
CA ASP A 9 15.86 21.45 25.54
C ASP A 9 17.21 21.78 26.19
N PRO A 10 17.87 22.88 25.81
CA PRO A 10 19.19 23.23 26.34
C PRO A 10 19.16 23.55 27.84
N GLU A 11 17.99 23.79 28.42
CA GLU A 11 17.80 24.13 29.84
C GLU A 11 17.76 22.87 30.73
N CYS A 12 17.70 21.67 30.16
CA CYS A 12 17.65 20.39 30.86
C CYS A 12 16.56 20.34 31.94
N GLY A 13 15.36 20.81 31.58
CA GLY A 13 14.23 20.92 32.49
C GLY A 13 13.64 19.57 32.91
N GLN A 14 12.77 19.59 33.92
CA GLN A 14 11.98 18.43 34.32
C GLN A 14 11.11 17.95 33.15
N GLY A 15 11.12 16.65 32.86
CA GLY A 15 10.40 16.06 31.72
C GLY A 15 11.21 15.99 30.42
N SER A 16 12.52 16.21 30.49
CA SER A 16 13.45 16.02 29.38
C SER A 16 14.20 14.69 29.48
N ILE A 17 14.58 14.11 28.35
CA ILE A 17 15.45 12.93 28.25
C ILE A 17 16.78 13.28 27.61
N GLU A 18 17.85 12.61 28.04
CA GLU A 18 19.17 12.73 27.41
C GLU A 18 19.36 11.64 26.34
N ILE A 19 19.73 12.05 25.12
CA ILE A 19 19.98 11.21 23.95
C ILE A 19 21.22 11.76 23.26
N GLU A 20 22.27 10.95 23.15
CA GLU A 20 23.57 11.34 22.54
C GLU A 20 24.13 12.67 23.08
N GLY A 21 24.06 12.87 24.40
CA GLY A 21 24.56 14.08 25.07
C GLY A 21 23.68 15.32 24.90
N ARG A 22 22.44 15.16 24.42
CA ARG A 22 21.49 16.25 24.18
C ARG A 22 20.19 16.00 24.90
N HIS A 23 19.60 17.06 25.42
CA HIS A 23 18.34 16.98 26.14
C HIS A 23 17.17 17.28 25.20
N TRP A 24 16.12 16.48 25.29
CA TRP A 24 14.93 16.56 24.45
C TRP A 24 13.68 16.57 25.30
N LYS A 25 12.75 17.47 24.99
CA LYS A 25 11.42 17.54 25.63
C LYS A 25 10.31 17.39 24.61
N LEU A 26 9.18 16.87 25.05
CA LEU A 26 7.97 16.85 24.22
C LEU A 26 7.34 18.25 24.20
N ALA A 27 7.18 18.82 23.01
CA ALA A 27 6.57 20.13 22.80
C ALA A 27 5.36 20.03 21.86
N ALA A 28 4.29 20.74 22.18
CA ALA A 28 3.08 20.80 21.36
C ALA A 28 3.11 22.00 20.42
N TYR A 29 2.80 21.77 19.15
CA TYR A 29 2.73 22.79 18.11
C TYR A 29 1.33 22.85 17.54
N ASN A 30 0.74 24.05 17.49
CA ASN A 30 -0.59 24.23 16.92
C ASN A 30 -0.51 24.28 15.39
N LEU A 31 -1.06 23.28 14.72
CA LEU A 31 -1.05 23.20 13.26
C LEU A 31 -2.01 24.20 12.57
N ASP A 32 -2.86 24.86 13.35
CA ASP A 32 -3.77 25.90 12.86
C ASP A 32 -3.17 27.31 13.05
N ALA A 33 -1.95 27.41 13.59
CA ALA A 33 -1.23 28.66 13.71
C ALA A 33 -0.63 29.11 12.35
N PRO A 34 -0.48 30.43 12.12
CA PRO A 34 0.04 30.96 10.84
C PRO A 34 1.44 30.47 10.47
N ASP A 35 2.26 30.11 11.46
CA ASP A 35 3.65 29.64 11.29
C ASP A 35 3.75 28.11 11.16
N ALA A 36 2.63 27.39 11.23
CA ALA A 36 2.60 25.93 11.17
C ALA A 36 3.20 25.34 9.87
N GLU A 37 3.19 26.09 8.77
CA GLU A 37 3.79 25.68 7.51
C GLU A 37 5.33 25.67 7.52
N HIS A 38 5.94 26.37 8.47
CA HIS A 38 7.40 26.47 8.59
C HIS A 38 8.00 25.53 9.63
N ILE A 39 7.18 24.69 10.27
CA ILE A 39 7.65 23.70 11.23
C ILE A 39 8.40 22.61 10.48
N ARG A 40 9.71 22.61 10.66
CA ARG A 40 10.65 21.62 10.12
C ARG A 40 10.96 20.56 11.16
N PHE A 41 10.84 19.30 10.76
CA PHE A 41 11.09 18.14 11.62
C PHE A 41 11.45 16.90 10.81
N THR A 42 12.16 15.98 11.46
CA THR A 42 12.49 14.65 10.94
C THR A 42 11.54 13.62 11.54
N CYS A 43 10.96 12.73 10.73
CA CYS A 43 10.25 11.55 11.25
C CYS A 43 11.21 10.37 11.45
N VAL A 44 11.03 9.66 12.55
CA VAL A 44 11.66 8.35 12.79
C VAL A 44 10.64 7.26 12.53
N SER A 45 11.01 6.31 11.69
CA SER A 45 10.20 5.16 11.31
C SER A 45 10.91 3.88 11.75
N TYR A 46 10.29 3.05 12.59
CA TYR A 46 10.91 1.82 13.08
C TYR A 46 9.84 0.80 13.46
N ALA A 47 10.22 -0.48 13.57
CA ALA A 47 9.32 -1.52 14.03
C ALA A 47 9.43 -1.67 15.56
N TRP A 48 8.30 -1.54 16.26
CA TRP A 48 8.23 -1.84 17.70
C TRP A 48 8.62 -3.29 17.98
N GLY A 49 9.59 -3.50 18.87
CA GLY A 49 10.01 -4.80 19.37
C GLY A 49 8.97 -5.50 20.23
N GLU A 50 9.34 -6.67 20.75
CA GLU A 50 8.52 -7.43 21.70
C GLU A 50 8.66 -6.88 23.13
N GLY A 51 9.83 -6.32 23.47
CA GLY A 51 10.08 -5.72 24.77
C GLY A 51 9.29 -4.42 25.00
N ARG A 52 9.03 -4.13 26.27
CA ARG A 52 8.33 -2.93 26.71
C ARG A 52 9.13 -2.23 27.80
N GLU A 53 9.18 -0.92 27.70
CA GLU A 53 9.86 -0.04 28.65
C GLU A 53 8.93 1.11 29.00
N GLY A 54 9.04 1.64 30.23
CA GLY A 54 8.22 2.78 30.64
C GLY A 54 8.56 4.03 29.83
N SER A 55 7.53 4.72 29.35
CA SER A 55 7.69 6.00 28.64
C SER A 55 8.31 7.05 29.57
N PRO A 56 9.34 7.79 29.13
CA PRO A 56 9.90 8.87 29.93
C PRO A 56 9.01 10.11 29.96
N PHE A 57 8.05 10.24 29.04
CA PHE A 57 7.17 11.42 28.93
C PHE A 57 5.75 11.17 29.46
N HIS A 58 5.33 9.89 29.54
CA HIS A 58 3.98 9.52 29.92
C HIS A 58 3.99 8.46 31.03
N PRO A 59 3.83 8.87 32.31
CA PRO A 59 3.80 7.93 33.43
C PRO A 59 2.70 6.88 33.25
N GLY A 60 3.06 5.59 33.38
CA GLY A 60 2.12 4.47 33.24
C GLY A 60 1.81 4.05 31.79
N TYR A 61 2.53 4.61 30.81
CA TYR A 61 2.45 4.19 29.41
C TYR A 61 3.75 3.49 29.01
N ASP A 62 3.63 2.32 28.37
CA ASP A 62 4.79 1.56 27.89
C ASP A 62 5.06 1.86 26.41
N ILE A 63 6.34 2.01 26.07
CA ILE A 63 6.87 2.12 24.71
C ILE A 63 7.63 0.85 24.34
N SER A 64 8.00 0.73 23.06
CA SER A 64 8.92 -0.34 22.65
C SER A 64 10.33 -0.09 23.23
N ASP A 65 10.98 -1.17 23.64
CA ASP A 65 12.43 -1.28 23.88
C ASP A 65 13.30 -0.76 22.72
N ARG A 66 12.81 -0.82 21.47
CA ARG A 66 13.50 -0.32 20.28
C ARG A 66 13.42 1.19 20.07
N THR A 67 12.59 1.89 20.85
CA THR A 67 12.32 3.33 20.67
C THR A 67 13.56 4.19 20.92
N ILE A 68 14.24 3.99 22.04
CA ILE A 68 15.44 4.76 22.40
C ILE A 68 16.62 4.44 21.48
N PRO A 69 16.93 3.15 21.15
CA PRO A 69 17.91 2.82 20.13
C PRO A 69 17.67 3.49 18.76
N ALA A 70 16.42 3.47 18.27
CA ALA A 70 16.08 4.13 17.01
C ALA A 70 16.32 5.65 17.06
N LEU A 71 15.91 6.29 18.16
CA LEU A 71 16.13 7.72 18.38
C LEU A 71 17.63 8.07 18.46
N ASN A 72 18.44 7.26 19.16
CA ASN A 72 19.89 7.44 19.23
C ASN A 72 20.56 7.39 17.85
N ALA A 73 20.17 6.43 17.00
CA ALA A 73 20.68 6.31 15.63
C ALA A 73 20.38 7.57 14.81
N VAL A 74 19.14 8.07 14.88
CA VAL A 74 18.72 9.29 14.15
C VAL A 74 19.46 10.53 14.65
N VAL A 75 19.51 10.76 15.96
CA VAL A 75 20.21 11.92 16.54
C VAL A 75 21.71 11.90 16.19
N SER A 76 22.32 10.72 16.18
CA SER A 76 23.72 10.55 15.76
C SER A 76 23.93 10.93 14.29
N HIS A 77 23.01 10.55 13.40
CA HIS A 77 23.10 10.85 11.97
C HIS A 77 22.69 12.29 11.62
N ARG A 78 21.92 12.95 12.48
CA ARG A 78 21.40 14.31 12.28
C ARG A 78 21.68 15.20 13.49
N PRO A 79 22.96 15.50 13.78
CA PRO A 79 23.33 16.37 14.90
C PRO A 79 22.87 17.82 14.72
N SER A 80 22.33 18.24 13.59
CA SER A 80 21.70 19.56 13.43
C SER A 80 20.18 19.53 13.59
N CYS A 81 19.58 18.35 13.74
CA CYS A 81 18.13 18.22 13.86
C CYS A 81 17.64 18.83 15.18
N ALA A 82 16.70 19.76 15.08
CA ALA A 82 16.14 20.46 16.23
C ALA A 82 14.79 19.88 16.68
N ARG A 83 14.08 19.17 15.79
CA ARG A 83 12.76 18.61 16.05
C ARG A 83 12.60 17.23 15.43
N ILE A 84 12.15 16.28 16.23
CA ILE A 84 11.96 14.90 15.82
C ILE A 84 10.53 14.47 16.12
N TRP A 85 9.89 13.80 15.17
CA TRP A 85 8.65 13.09 15.38
C TRP A 85 8.94 11.59 15.46
N ILE A 86 8.55 10.96 16.56
CA ILE A 86 8.62 9.51 16.77
C ILE A 86 7.31 9.07 17.43
N ASP A 87 6.62 8.13 16.82
CA ASP A 87 5.25 7.74 17.16
C ASP A 87 5.05 7.44 18.65
N ALA A 88 5.97 6.68 19.26
CA ALA A 88 5.92 6.26 20.66
C ALA A 88 5.89 7.41 21.67
N PHE A 89 6.36 8.61 21.29
CA PHE A 89 6.33 9.80 22.15
C PHE A 89 5.41 10.90 21.64
N CYS A 90 5.24 11.00 20.31
CA CYS A 90 4.56 12.12 19.68
C CYS A 90 3.08 11.84 19.41
N VAL A 91 2.63 10.59 19.53
CA VAL A 91 1.21 10.26 19.52
C VAL A 91 0.64 10.45 20.93
N PRO A 92 -0.39 11.29 21.11
CA PRO A 92 -1.06 11.44 22.40
C PRO A 92 -1.58 10.11 22.93
N VAL A 93 -1.54 9.94 24.25
CA VAL A 93 -2.04 8.71 24.91
C VAL A 93 -3.58 8.71 24.96
N ASP A 94 -4.17 9.88 25.22
CA ASP A 94 -5.61 10.01 25.46
C ASP A 94 -6.42 10.14 24.16
N THR A 95 -7.64 9.61 24.20
CA THR A 95 -8.65 9.73 23.14
C THR A 95 -9.55 10.94 23.46
N PRO A 96 -9.93 11.79 22.48
CA PRO A 96 -9.90 11.58 21.02
C PRO A 96 -8.59 11.94 20.29
N GLU A 97 -7.66 12.65 20.93
CA GLU A 97 -6.46 13.18 20.28
C GLU A 97 -5.60 12.09 19.65
N ARG A 98 -5.44 10.95 20.33
CA ARG A 98 -4.74 9.77 19.81
C ARG A 98 -5.29 9.33 18.45
N ILE A 99 -6.61 9.20 18.32
CA ILE A 99 -7.25 8.75 17.08
C ILE A 99 -7.00 9.76 15.97
N HIS A 100 -7.22 11.05 16.24
CA HIS A 100 -6.96 12.11 15.26
C HIS A 100 -5.50 12.14 14.79
N THR A 101 -4.53 11.89 15.68
CA THR A 101 -3.12 11.80 15.31
C THR A 101 -2.83 10.58 14.44
N LEU A 102 -3.38 9.40 14.77
CA LEU A 102 -3.21 8.18 13.99
C LEU A 102 -3.81 8.31 12.58
N GLU A 103 -5.02 8.88 12.47
CA GLU A 103 -5.65 9.20 11.19
C GLU A 103 -4.87 10.23 10.38
N SER A 104 -4.11 11.11 11.06
CA SER A 104 -3.30 12.15 10.43
C SER A 104 -1.85 11.72 10.15
N MET A 105 -1.48 10.45 10.33
CA MET A 105 -0.10 10.01 10.10
C MET A 105 0.36 10.30 8.66
N GLY A 106 -0.47 10.05 7.64
CA GLY A 106 -0.15 10.40 6.25
C GLY A 106 0.17 11.89 6.05
N PHE A 107 -0.58 12.78 6.72
CA PHE A 107 -0.29 14.21 6.76
C PHE A 107 1.07 14.50 7.45
N ILE A 108 1.37 13.86 8.59
CA ILE A 108 2.60 14.10 9.35
C ILE A 108 3.82 13.69 8.52
N TYR A 109 3.86 12.46 7.98
CA TYR A 109 4.99 11.97 7.20
C TYR A 109 5.20 12.74 5.89
N SER A 110 4.12 13.20 5.25
CA SER A 110 4.22 14.05 4.04
C SER A 110 4.66 15.49 4.31
N ARG A 111 4.63 15.95 5.57
CA ARG A 111 5.12 17.26 6.01
C ARG A 111 6.54 17.24 6.53
N ALA A 112 7.05 16.07 6.93
CA ALA A 112 8.43 15.93 7.41
C ALA A 112 9.44 16.35 6.33
N GLU A 113 10.58 16.91 6.76
CA GLU A 113 11.68 17.22 5.85
C GLU A 113 12.30 15.93 5.29
N GLU A 114 12.42 14.93 6.15
CA GLU A 114 12.89 13.59 5.81
C GLU A 114 12.27 12.56 6.76
N VAL A 115 12.22 11.31 6.30
CA VAL A 115 11.85 10.15 7.09
C VAL A 115 13.06 9.24 7.17
N ILE A 116 13.54 8.98 8.39
CA ILE A 116 14.66 8.07 8.64
C ILE A 116 14.11 6.77 9.20
N VAL A 117 14.22 5.73 8.39
CA VAL A 117 13.88 4.35 8.74
C VAL A 117 15.04 3.74 9.52
N VAL A 118 14.73 3.19 10.68
CA VAL A 118 15.69 2.53 11.56
C VAL A 118 15.35 1.04 11.63
N LEU A 119 16.11 0.24 10.90
CA LEU A 119 16.04 -1.22 10.91
C LEU A 119 16.73 -1.80 12.16
N SER A 120 16.55 -3.10 12.42
CA SER A 120 17.27 -3.75 13.50
C SER A 120 18.78 -3.79 13.22
N THR A 121 19.59 -4.05 14.25
CA THR A 121 21.04 -4.24 14.06
C THR A 121 21.38 -5.39 13.10
N ALA A 122 20.47 -6.34 12.87
CA ALA A 122 20.67 -7.43 11.91
C ALA A 122 20.78 -6.93 10.46
N ALA A 123 20.24 -5.75 10.15
CA ALA A 123 20.36 -5.12 8.84
C ALA A 123 21.73 -4.42 8.62
N ARG A 124 22.62 -4.38 9.61
CA ARG A 124 23.92 -3.71 9.46
C ARG A 124 24.74 -4.24 8.27
N PRO A 125 24.97 -5.56 8.10
CA PRO A 125 25.83 -6.05 7.03
C PRO A 125 25.31 -5.70 5.63
N VAL A 126 23.98 -5.69 5.45
CA VAL A 126 23.39 -5.30 4.16
C VAL A 126 23.55 -3.80 3.88
N LEU A 127 23.44 -2.95 4.90
CA LEU A 127 23.69 -1.52 4.75
C LEU A 127 25.18 -1.23 4.47
N GLU A 128 26.09 -1.95 5.14
CA GLU A 128 27.53 -1.89 4.84
C GLU A 128 27.82 -2.26 3.38
N GLN A 129 27.22 -3.33 2.89
CA GLN A 129 27.38 -3.73 1.49
C GLN A 129 26.81 -2.67 0.53
N MET A 130 25.57 -2.23 0.73
CA MET A 130 24.92 -1.22 -0.12
C MET A 130 25.66 0.12 -0.11
N SER A 131 26.41 0.45 0.94
CA SER A 131 27.22 1.68 0.98
C SER A 131 28.42 1.67 0.02
N THR A 132 28.85 0.48 -0.41
CA THR A 132 30.02 0.29 -1.28
C THR A 132 29.68 -0.45 -2.58
N SER A 133 28.43 -0.89 -2.74
CA SER A 133 27.97 -1.72 -3.85
C SER A 133 26.57 -1.34 -4.31
N ASP A 134 26.24 -1.70 -5.55
CA ASP A 134 24.92 -1.56 -6.18
C ASP A 134 24.06 -2.83 -6.06
N ARG A 135 24.54 -3.82 -5.28
CA ARG A 135 23.92 -5.13 -5.12
C ARG A 135 24.09 -5.66 -3.71
N VAL A 136 23.26 -6.63 -3.38
CA VAL A 136 23.24 -7.31 -2.09
C VAL A 136 23.52 -8.80 -2.30
N ASP A 137 24.32 -9.42 -1.45
CA ASP A 137 24.53 -10.86 -1.51
C ASP A 137 23.28 -11.60 -1.03
N PRO A 138 22.93 -12.77 -1.59
CA PRO A 138 21.71 -13.50 -1.19
C PRO A 138 21.60 -13.77 0.31
N VAL A 139 22.71 -13.99 1.01
CA VAL A 139 22.73 -14.19 2.47
C VAL A 139 22.22 -12.96 3.24
N HIS A 140 22.39 -11.77 2.68
CA HIS A 140 21.95 -10.51 3.27
C HIS A 140 20.48 -10.20 2.94
N LEU A 141 19.92 -10.79 1.86
CA LEU A 141 18.49 -10.73 1.59
C LEU A 141 17.68 -11.48 2.65
N ASP A 142 18.16 -12.64 3.12
CA ASP A 142 17.50 -13.40 4.19
C ASP A 142 17.37 -12.59 5.50
N ALA A 143 18.34 -11.70 5.77
CA ALA A 143 18.28 -10.79 6.90
C ALA A 143 17.21 -9.71 6.70
N LEU A 144 17.18 -9.08 5.52
CA LEU A 144 16.16 -8.07 5.19
C LEU A 144 14.74 -8.63 5.13
N GLU A 145 14.55 -9.86 4.63
CA GLU A 145 13.25 -10.54 4.63
C GLU A 145 12.70 -10.74 6.05
N ARG A 146 13.59 -10.88 7.04
CA ARG A 146 13.21 -11.02 8.45
C ARG A 146 12.97 -9.69 9.15
N GLU A 147 13.37 -8.56 8.57
CA GLU A 147 13.10 -7.25 9.15
C GLU A 147 11.60 -6.98 9.22
N GLU A 148 11.08 -6.84 10.44
CA GLU A 148 9.65 -6.61 10.63
C GLU A 148 9.17 -5.33 9.95
N TRP A 149 10.01 -4.30 9.92
CA TRP A 149 9.69 -3.02 9.31
C TRP A 149 9.31 -3.15 7.83
N VAL A 150 9.99 -4.02 7.08
CA VAL A 150 9.72 -4.28 5.65
C VAL A 150 8.30 -4.83 5.44
N SER A 151 7.75 -5.53 6.43
CA SER A 151 6.50 -6.28 6.31
C SER A 151 5.27 -5.64 6.95
N ARG A 152 5.41 -4.55 7.71
CA ARG A 152 4.29 -3.99 8.51
C ARG A 152 3.36 -3.12 7.68
N ALA A 153 2.09 -3.06 8.10
CA ALA A 153 1.08 -2.19 7.49
C ALA A 153 1.43 -0.70 7.67
N TRP A 154 1.75 -0.28 8.90
CA TRP A 154 2.10 1.11 9.22
C TRP A 154 3.25 1.64 8.38
N THR A 155 4.31 0.86 8.20
CA THR A 155 5.53 1.28 7.50
C THR A 155 5.30 1.62 6.04
N TYR A 156 4.22 1.10 5.44
CA TYR A 156 3.77 1.46 4.11
C TYR A 156 3.53 2.97 3.98
N GLN A 157 2.62 3.54 4.80
CA GLN A 157 2.30 4.97 4.72
C GLN A 157 3.49 5.85 5.11
N GLU A 158 4.37 5.37 5.98
CA GLU A 158 5.52 6.12 6.47
C GLU A 158 6.55 6.35 5.34
N ALA A 159 6.84 5.30 4.57
CA ALA A 159 7.73 5.41 3.42
C ALA A 159 7.02 6.01 2.19
N ALA A 160 5.79 5.59 1.90
CA ALA A 160 5.04 6.06 0.73
C ALA A 160 4.77 7.57 0.77
N ASN A 161 4.60 8.17 1.95
CA ASN A 161 4.39 9.62 2.09
C ASN A 161 5.68 10.41 2.35
N SER A 162 6.83 9.76 2.50
CA SER A 162 8.08 10.45 2.79
C SER A 162 8.55 11.30 1.60
N ARG A 163 8.91 12.57 1.84
CA ARG A 163 9.54 13.45 0.81
C ARG A 163 10.96 13.04 0.46
N ALA A 164 11.70 12.65 1.49
CA ALA A 164 13.05 12.13 1.41
C ALA A 164 13.13 10.95 2.38
N LEU A 165 13.41 9.77 1.86
CA LEU A 165 13.55 8.55 2.65
C LEU A 165 15.04 8.26 2.86
N TYR A 166 15.42 7.90 4.08
CA TYR A 166 16.74 7.37 4.40
C TYR A 166 16.60 6.11 5.25
N ILE A 167 17.54 5.18 5.11
CA ILE A 167 17.52 3.91 5.83
C ILE A 167 18.83 3.74 6.58
N THR A 168 18.73 3.41 7.87
CA THR A 168 19.82 3.09 8.79
C THR A 168 19.42 1.92 9.69
N CYS A 169 20.23 1.58 10.69
CA CYS A 169 19.93 0.58 11.71
C CYS A 169 20.14 1.13 13.12
N GLU A 170 19.78 0.34 14.14
CA GLU A 170 19.94 0.64 15.58
C GLU A 170 21.40 0.67 16.05
N GLU A 171 22.26 1.37 15.31
CA GLU A 171 23.65 1.60 15.66
C GLU A 171 23.96 3.10 15.61
N PRO A 172 24.34 3.71 16.74
CA PRO A 172 24.80 5.09 16.76
C PRO A 172 25.99 5.27 15.81
N ARG A 173 25.90 6.27 14.92
CA ARG A 173 26.95 6.60 13.93
C ARG A 173 27.25 5.46 12.94
N GLY A 174 26.25 4.61 12.68
CA GLY A 174 26.31 3.56 11.67
C GLY A 174 26.29 4.11 10.25
N ILE A 175 25.73 3.34 9.33
CA ILE A 175 25.57 3.72 7.93
C ILE A 175 24.15 4.23 7.71
N ILE A 176 24.04 5.30 6.92
CA ILE A 176 22.75 5.81 6.44
C ILE A 176 22.79 5.86 4.91
N ILE A 177 21.76 5.30 4.29
CA ILE A 177 21.66 5.16 2.85
C ILE A 177 20.41 5.91 2.37
N PRO A 178 20.49 6.68 1.26
CA PRO A 178 19.30 7.21 0.62
C PRO A 178 18.34 6.07 0.25
N GLY A 179 17.04 6.26 0.53
CA GLY A 179 16.01 5.27 0.22
C GLY A 179 16.10 4.82 -1.23
N SER A 180 16.15 5.74 -2.19
CA SER A 180 16.31 5.40 -3.62
C SER A 180 17.49 4.47 -3.92
N HIS A 181 18.63 4.64 -3.25
CA HIS A 181 19.79 3.75 -3.43
C HIS A 181 19.56 2.36 -2.82
N PHE A 182 19.04 2.30 -1.59
CA PHE A 182 18.67 1.04 -0.94
C PHE A 182 17.68 0.25 -1.82
N LEU A 183 16.67 0.94 -2.32
CA LEU A 183 15.60 0.39 -3.13
C LEU A 183 16.12 -0.09 -4.50
N ASN A 184 17.01 0.66 -5.16
CA ASN A 184 17.67 0.24 -6.39
C ASN A 184 18.53 -1.02 -6.19
N CYS A 185 19.32 -1.07 -5.11
CA CYS A 185 20.14 -2.24 -4.79
C CYS A 185 19.28 -3.49 -4.57
N LEU A 186 18.15 -3.34 -3.89
CA LEU A 186 17.21 -4.43 -3.65
C LEU A 186 16.60 -4.94 -4.96
N GLY A 187 16.01 -4.05 -5.77
CA GLY A 187 15.38 -4.44 -7.04
C GLY A 187 16.38 -5.05 -8.03
N TYR A 188 17.60 -4.51 -8.12
CA TYR A 188 18.67 -5.10 -8.92
C TYR A 188 19.03 -6.52 -8.46
N THR A 189 19.10 -6.75 -7.16
CA THR A 189 19.43 -8.07 -6.61
C THR A 189 18.30 -9.06 -6.84
N LEU A 190 17.06 -8.64 -6.56
CA LEU A 190 15.87 -9.48 -6.72
C LEU A 190 15.63 -9.88 -8.19
N THR A 191 15.95 -9.02 -9.15
CA THR A 191 15.82 -9.33 -10.59
C THR A 191 16.92 -10.24 -11.13
N ARG A 192 17.94 -10.59 -10.33
CA ARG A 192 19.09 -11.42 -10.74
C ARG A 192 19.39 -12.58 -9.77
N LEU A 193 18.40 -13.01 -8.99
CA LEU A 193 18.57 -14.13 -8.06
C LEU A 193 19.14 -15.35 -8.78
N ASP A 194 20.18 -15.94 -8.17
CA ASP A 194 20.86 -17.15 -8.63
C ASP A 194 21.49 -17.07 -10.04
N GLY A 195 21.79 -15.85 -10.53
CA GLY A 195 22.49 -15.63 -11.82
C GLY A 195 21.61 -15.84 -13.05
N SER A 196 20.33 -16.18 -12.86
CA SER A 196 19.28 -16.17 -13.87
C SER A 196 18.30 -15.03 -13.58
N VAL A 197 17.38 -14.73 -14.51
CA VAL A 197 16.29 -13.79 -14.22
C VAL A 197 15.18 -14.61 -13.56
N PRO A 198 15.01 -14.56 -12.21
CA PRO A 198 13.98 -15.32 -11.52
C PRO A 198 12.60 -14.91 -12.03
N THR A 199 11.66 -15.85 -12.01
CA THR A 199 10.27 -15.52 -12.29
C THR A 199 9.71 -14.71 -11.12
N ALA A 200 8.69 -13.89 -11.36
CA ALA A 200 8.05 -13.17 -10.25
C ALA A 200 7.43 -14.15 -9.22
N ALA A 201 7.12 -15.38 -9.63
CA ALA A 201 6.71 -16.47 -8.74
C ALA A 201 7.83 -16.86 -7.76
N ASP A 202 9.05 -17.07 -8.28
CA ASP A 202 10.20 -17.51 -7.48
C ASP A 202 10.56 -16.45 -6.44
N LYS A 203 10.59 -15.17 -6.87
CA LYS A 203 10.84 -14.03 -5.99
C LYS A 203 9.82 -13.99 -4.84
N ARG A 204 8.53 -14.13 -5.17
CA ARG A 204 7.43 -14.07 -4.22
C ARG A 204 7.39 -15.27 -3.27
N GLN A 205 7.76 -16.45 -3.74
CA GLN A 205 7.81 -17.64 -2.91
C GLN A 205 8.99 -17.58 -1.92
N ARG A 206 10.15 -17.08 -2.37
CA ARG A 206 11.38 -17.05 -1.58
C ARG A 206 11.45 -15.84 -0.64
N TYR A 207 11.04 -14.67 -1.11
CA TYR A 207 11.13 -13.40 -0.40
C TYR A 207 9.81 -12.61 -0.47
N PRO A 208 8.70 -13.13 0.10
CA PRO A 208 7.39 -12.50 0.01
C PRO A 208 7.33 -11.08 0.59
N ARG A 209 8.10 -10.78 1.64
CA ARG A 209 8.10 -9.46 2.27
C ARG A 209 8.92 -8.47 1.45
N LEU A 210 10.08 -8.88 0.93
CA LEU A 210 10.86 -8.03 0.03
C LEU A 210 10.16 -7.82 -1.31
N ASP A 211 9.39 -8.79 -1.82
CA ASP A 211 8.51 -8.62 -2.96
C ASP A 211 7.47 -7.51 -2.73
N ALA A 212 6.75 -7.57 -1.59
CA ALA A 212 5.78 -6.53 -1.23
C ALA A 212 6.42 -5.17 -0.96
N PHE A 213 7.67 -5.16 -0.48
CA PHE A 213 8.43 -3.95 -0.28
C PHE A 213 8.94 -3.36 -1.59
N GLU A 214 9.28 -4.18 -2.59
CA GLU A 214 9.64 -3.70 -3.93
C GLU A 214 8.49 -2.96 -4.60
N ASP A 215 7.25 -3.40 -4.41
CA ASP A 215 6.10 -2.69 -4.98
C ASP A 215 5.86 -1.32 -4.31
N LEU A 216 6.22 -1.15 -3.03
CA LEU A 216 6.28 0.16 -2.39
C LEU A 216 7.31 1.08 -3.08
N ILE A 217 8.39 0.54 -3.64
CA ILE A 217 9.42 1.31 -4.38
C ILE A 217 8.81 1.92 -5.62
N ALA A 218 8.11 1.10 -6.41
CA ALA A 218 7.45 1.54 -7.61
C ALA A 218 6.50 2.70 -7.29
N GLU A 219 5.74 2.61 -6.20
CA GLU A 219 4.83 3.66 -5.79
C GLU A 219 5.48 4.91 -5.18
N HIS A 220 6.62 4.78 -4.50
CA HIS A 220 7.36 5.94 -3.99
C HIS A 220 8.07 6.69 -5.13
N MET A 221 8.57 5.98 -6.14
CA MET A 221 9.34 6.56 -7.24
C MET A 221 8.49 7.01 -8.44
N LEU A 222 7.35 6.38 -8.69
CA LEU A 222 6.54 6.62 -9.90
C LEU A 222 5.29 7.46 -9.64
N ALA A 223 4.67 7.37 -8.47
CA ALA A 223 3.45 8.12 -8.19
C ALA A 223 3.80 9.54 -7.70
N GLY A 224 3.19 10.57 -8.29
CA GLY A 224 3.11 11.86 -7.64
C GLY A 224 2.40 11.71 -6.29
N TYR A 225 2.79 12.51 -5.30
CA TYR A 225 2.14 12.49 -3.98
C TYR A 225 0.62 12.65 -4.15
N GLN A 226 -0.18 11.72 -3.60
CA GLN A 226 -1.65 11.61 -3.68
C GLN A 226 -2.26 10.97 -4.95
N GLU A 227 -1.48 10.55 -5.95
CA GLU A 227 -2.02 9.93 -7.18
C GLU A 227 -2.37 8.44 -7.03
N ARG A 228 -2.07 7.83 -5.87
CA ARG A 228 -2.33 6.41 -5.64
C ARG A 228 -3.83 6.10 -5.65
N SER A 229 -4.22 5.10 -6.41
CA SER A 229 -5.57 4.57 -6.38
C SER A 229 -5.81 3.69 -5.16
N ALA A 230 -7.07 3.56 -4.76
CA ALA A 230 -7.50 2.72 -3.66
C ALA A 230 -7.13 1.26 -3.89
N LEU A 231 -7.28 0.76 -5.13
CA LEU A 231 -6.87 -0.61 -5.47
C LEU A 231 -5.35 -0.81 -5.30
N GLN A 232 -4.51 0.16 -5.71
CA GLN A 232 -3.06 0.07 -5.49
C GLN A 232 -2.72 -0.06 -4.01
N VAL A 233 -3.29 0.83 -3.19
CA VAL A 233 -3.12 0.84 -1.75
C VAL A 233 -3.58 -0.49 -1.13
N MET A 234 -4.76 -0.99 -1.51
CA MET A 234 -5.30 -2.26 -1.04
C MET A 234 -4.42 -3.45 -1.44
N SER A 235 -4.04 -3.56 -2.71
CA SER A 235 -3.18 -4.64 -3.23
C SER A 235 -1.82 -4.70 -2.52
N ASN A 236 -1.26 -3.53 -2.17
CA ASN A 236 -0.03 -3.46 -1.39
C ASN A 236 -0.23 -3.80 0.09
N MET A 237 -1.37 -3.41 0.67
CA MET A 237 -1.67 -3.65 2.07
C MET A 237 -2.01 -5.12 2.36
N ASP A 238 -2.64 -5.84 1.42
CA ASP A 238 -2.99 -7.26 1.56
C ASP A 238 -1.80 -8.20 1.85
N ARG A 239 -0.58 -7.75 1.52
CA ARG A 239 0.66 -8.52 1.74
C ARG A 239 1.41 -8.11 3.00
N ARG A 240 0.82 -7.24 3.81
CA ARG A 240 1.45 -6.67 5.00
C ARG A 240 0.84 -7.24 6.27
N THR A 241 1.62 -7.14 7.33
CA THR A 241 1.28 -7.66 8.65
C THR A 241 0.84 -6.54 9.58
N GLN A 242 -0.14 -6.84 10.42
CA GLN A 242 -0.69 -5.94 11.43
C GLN A 242 -1.04 -6.72 12.68
N ARG A 243 -0.95 -6.08 13.85
CA ARG A 243 -1.38 -6.69 15.12
C ARG A 243 -2.86 -6.48 15.38
N ARG A 244 -3.39 -5.34 14.96
CA ARG A 244 -4.81 -4.97 15.10
C ARG A 244 -5.42 -4.82 13.72
N GLY A 245 -6.68 -5.23 13.56
CA GLY A 245 -7.35 -5.18 12.26
C GLY A 245 -7.54 -3.74 11.76
N GLU A 246 -7.82 -2.80 12.67
CA GLU A 246 -8.02 -1.39 12.35
C GLU A 246 -6.76 -0.68 11.82
N ASP A 247 -5.56 -1.13 12.23
CA ASP A 247 -4.27 -0.56 11.80
C ASP A 247 -4.11 -0.64 10.27
N HIS A 248 -4.69 -1.68 9.67
CA HIS A 248 -4.77 -1.87 8.22
C HIS A 248 -5.39 -0.65 7.54
N PHE A 249 -6.56 -0.24 8.00
CA PHE A 249 -7.35 0.83 7.41
C PHE A 249 -6.75 2.20 7.70
N TYR A 250 -6.22 2.43 8.89
CA TYR A 250 -5.50 3.68 9.18
C TYR A 250 -4.26 3.83 8.29
N ALA A 251 -3.54 2.75 8.03
CA ALA A 251 -2.41 2.76 7.10
C ALA A 251 -2.86 3.04 5.65
N MET A 252 -3.97 2.45 5.20
CA MET A 252 -4.53 2.74 3.88
C MET A 252 -5.03 4.19 3.75
N ILE A 253 -5.71 4.71 4.77
CA ILE A 253 -6.16 6.12 4.85
C ILE A 253 -4.96 7.06 4.74
N GLY A 254 -3.90 6.82 5.52
CA GLY A 254 -2.69 7.61 5.48
C GLY A 254 -1.96 7.53 4.14
N ALA A 255 -2.01 6.41 3.44
CA ALA A 255 -1.36 6.25 2.14
C ALA A 255 -2.13 6.89 0.97
N ILE A 256 -3.47 6.95 1.06
CA ILE A 256 -4.31 7.53 0.00
C ILE A 256 -4.55 9.03 0.16
N SER A 257 -4.38 9.57 1.38
CA SER A 257 -4.65 10.96 1.71
C SER A 257 -3.58 11.54 2.63
N THR A 258 -3.20 12.79 2.35
CA THR A 258 -2.41 13.62 3.27
C THR A 258 -3.25 14.72 3.92
N ALA A 259 -4.58 14.66 3.79
CA ALA A 259 -5.44 15.55 4.55
C ALA A 259 -5.31 15.26 6.05
N ARG A 260 -5.44 16.29 6.87
CA ARG A 260 -5.62 16.09 8.32
C ARG A 260 -6.91 15.31 8.55
N ALA A 261 -6.97 14.56 9.65
CA ALA A 261 -8.18 13.87 10.09
C ALA A 261 -9.40 14.80 9.99
N SER A 262 -10.28 14.51 9.05
CA SER A 262 -11.49 15.29 8.80
C SER A 262 -12.63 14.77 9.66
N SER A 263 -12.38 14.53 10.96
CA SER A 263 -13.39 14.11 11.94
C SER A 263 -14.47 13.22 11.33
N CYS A 264 -14.10 12.10 10.70
CA CYS A 264 -15.09 11.24 10.09
C CYS A 264 -15.89 10.64 11.25
N PRO A 265 -17.20 10.92 11.37
CA PRO A 265 -17.98 10.47 12.54
C PRO A 265 -18.17 8.95 12.58
N THR A 266 -17.70 8.23 11.55
CA THR A 266 -17.76 6.78 11.43
C THR A 266 -16.71 6.14 12.34
N LEU A 267 -17.17 5.43 13.37
CA LEU A 267 -16.32 4.61 14.25
C LEU A 267 -15.70 3.38 13.55
N ASP A 268 -16.09 3.13 12.30
CA ASP A 268 -15.63 2.00 11.49
C ASP A 268 -14.52 2.44 10.52
N PRO A 269 -13.27 1.98 10.71
CA PRO A 269 -12.13 2.35 9.86
C PRO A 269 -12.30 1.97 8.39
N CYS A 270 -12.99 0.86 8.09
CA CYS A 270 -13.21 0.43 6.71
C CYS A 270 -14.17 1.37 5.98
N GLU A 271 -15.27 1.73 6.64
CA GLU A 271 -16.21 2.73 6.12
C GLU A 271 -15.55 4.12 5.97
N ALA A 272 -14.67 4.49 6.90
CA ALA A 272 -13.89 5.73 6.81
C ALA A 272 -12.96 5.73 5.58
N PHE A 273 -12.30 4.61 5.28
CA PHE A 273 -11.48 4.44 4.08
C PHE A 273 -12.34 4.54 2.80
N MET A 274 -13.42 3.77 2.69
CA MET A 274 -14.31 3.81 1.51
C MET A 274 -14.89 5.20 1.28
N SER A 275 -15.36 5.86 2.34
CA SER A 275 -15.88 7.24 2.28
C SER A 275 -14.80 8.25 1.85
N LEU A 276 -13.54 8.04 2.25
CA LEU A 276 -12.43 8.88 1.81
C LEU A 276 -12.14 8.69 0.32
N CYS A 277 -12.15 7.46 -0.17
CA CYS A 277 -12.00 7.12 -1.58
C CYS A 277 -13.10 7.76 -2.44
N GLU A 278 -14.36 7.65 -2.00
CA GLU A 278 -15.53 8.29 -2.64
C GLU A 278 -15.38 9.81 -2.73
N ARG A 279 -14.94 10.48 -1.64
CA ARG A 279 -14.68 11.92 -1.63
C ARG A 279 -13.50 12.32 -2.54
N LYS A 280 -12.49 11.46 -2.64
CA LYS A 280 -11.36 11.63 -3.56
C LYS A 280 -11.78 11.47 -5.03
N GLY A 281 -12.93 10.83 -5.28
CA GLY A 281 -13.40 10.51 -6.63
C GLY A 281 -12.81 9.22 -7.19
N ASP A 282 -12.25 8.36 -6.33
CA ASP A 282 -11.67 7.08 -6.73
C ASP A 282 -12.46 5.92 -6.12
N TYR A 283 -13.14 5.17 -6.97
CA TYR A 283 -14.01 4.06 -6.63
C TYR A 283 -13.32 2.71 -6.81
N SER A 284 -12.00 2.67 -7.00
CA SER A 284 -11.28 1.42 -7.31
C SER A 284 -11.27 0.42 -6.15
N PHE A 285 -11.67 0.85 -4.95
CA PHE A 285 -11.94 -0.05 -3.81
C PHE A 285 -13.08 -1.05 -4.08
N ILE A 286 -13.94 -0.80 -5.07
CA ILE A 286 -14.99 -1.73 -5.47
C ILE A 286 -14.42 -3.02 -6.04
N TYR A 287 -13.16 -3.03 -6.49
CA TYR A 287 -12.46 -4.22 -6.94
C TYR A 287 -11.88 -5.03 -5.76
N SER A 288 -12.63 -5.10 -4.67
CA SER A 288 -12.39 -6.00 -3.53
C SER A 288 -13.21 -7.27 -3.65
N THR A 289 -12.76 -8.41 -3.13
CA THR A 289 -13.58 -9.63 -3.02
C THR A 289 -14.60 -9.60 -1.86
N ALA A 290 -14.67 -8.50 -1.12
CA ALA A 290 -15.65 -8.30 -0.05
C ALA A 290 -17.10 -8.39 -0.56
N LYS A 291 -17.98 -8.86 0.33
CA LYS A 291 -19.41 -9.03 0.05
C LYS A 291 -20.04 -7.69 -0.36
N ARG A 292 -20.95 -7.71 -1.34
CA ARG A 292 -21.68 -6.51 -1.78
C ARG A 292 -22.83 -6.13 -0.84
N ASP A 293 -23.13 -4.84 -0.78
CA ASP A 293 -24.33 -4.33 -0.13
C ASP A 293 -25.58 -4.90 -0.82
N SER A 294 -26.62 -5.19 -0.03
CA SER A 294 -27.90 -5.69 -0.55
C SER A 294 -28.87 -4.56 -0.95
N THR A 295 -28.61 -3.34 -0.49
CA THR A 295 -29.40 -2.13 -0.78
C THR A 295 -29.32 -1.81 -2.27
N LEU A 296 -30.48 -1.61 -2.91
CA LEU A 296 -30.60 -1.46 -4.37
C LEU A 296 -29.60 -0.46 -4.97
N SER A 297 -29.45 0.73 -4.37
CA SER A 297 -28.56 1.79 -4.86
C SER A 297 -27.07 1.62 -4.51
N LYS A 298 -26.71 0.55 -3.79
CA LYS A 298 -25.35 0.30 -3.29
C LYS A 298 -24.80 -1.08 -3.64
N ARG A 299 -25.47 -1.87 -4.48
CA ARG A 299 -25.04 -3.25 -4.79
C ARG A 299 -23.67 -3.35 -5.47
N TRP A 300 -23.20 -2.25 -6.06
CA TRP A 300 -21.84 -2.13 -6.60
C TRP A 300 -20.79 -2.02 -5.48
N ARG A 301 -21.19 -1.53 -4.31
CA ARG A 301 -20.33 -1.19 -3.19
C ARG A 301 -20.11 -2.40 -2.28
N PRO A 302 -18.88 -2.67 -1.83
CA PRO A 302 -18.65 -3.64 -0.76
C PRO A 302 -19.25 -3.16 0.58
N VAL A 303 -19.63 -4.13 1.43
CA VAL A 303 -20.00 -3.85 2.82
C VAL A 303 -18.75 -3.60 3.65
N SER A 304 -18.89 -2.83 4.72
CA SER A 304 -17.78 -2.62 5.65
C SER A 304 -17.36 -3.91 6.35
N GLY A 305 -16.06 -4.10 6.52
CA GLY A 305 -15.42 -5.33 6.99
C GLY A 305 -14.02 -5.47 6.41
N ASP A 306 -13.54 -6.71 6.23
CA ASP A 306 -12.30 -6.95 5.48
C ASP A 306 -12.48 -6.53 4.01
N LEU A 307 -11.48 -5.83 3.47
CA LEU A 307 -11.53 -5.28 2.11
C LEU A 307 -10.37 -5.81 1.25
N PRO A 308 -10.24 -7.14 1.05
CA PRO A 308 -9.16 -7.73 0.25
C PRO A 308 -9.30 -7.33 -1.22
N ALA A 309 -8.20 -6.91 -1.85
CA ALA A 309 -8.15 -6.63 -3.27
C ALA A 309 -8.45 -7.89 -4.10
N ILE A 310 -9.03 -7.71 -5.30
CA ILE A 310 -9.30 -8.81 -6.23
C ILE A 310 -8.01 -9.53 -6.66
N LEU A 311 -6.90 -8.80 -6.68
CA LEU A 311 -5.58 -9.33 -6.96
C LEU A 311 -4.53 -8.52 -6.17
N PRO A 312 -3.78 -9.14 -5.25
CA PRO A 312 -2.70 -8.47 -4.52
C PRO A 312 -1.44 -8.41 -5.40
N TRP A 313 -1.51 -7.64 -6.48
CA TRP A 313 -0.45 -7.46 -7.47
C TRP A 313 -0.31 -5.99 -7.85
N HIS A 314 0.92 -5.54 -8.08
CA HIS A 314 1.20 -4.16 -8.47
C HIS A 314 0.39 -3.74 -9.70
N CYS A 315 -0.44 -2.70 -9.53
CA CYS A 315 -1.20 -2.05 -10.58
C CYS A 315 -0.79 -0.57 -10.71
N TYR A 316 -1.16 0.06 -11.83
CA TYR A 316 -0.83 1.45 -12.14
C TYR A 316 -2.06 2.20 -12.67
N GLY A 317 -2.01 3.54 -12.60
CA GLY A 317 -3.06 4.45 -13.04
C GLY A 317 -3.84 5.16 -11.92
N GLU A 318 -4.69 6.12 -12.30
CA GLU A 318 -5.29 7.15 -11.42
C GLU A 318 -6.45 6.63 -10.54
N GLY A 319 -6.94 5.42 -10.80
CA GLY A 319 -8.06 4.81 -10.08
C GLY A 319 -9.31 4.68 -10.94
N GLN A 320 -10.47 4.54 -10.29
CA GLN A 320 -11.75 4.36 -10.97
C GLN A 320 -12.64 5.59 -10.76
N PRO A 321 -12.75 6.49 -11.75
CA PRO A 321 -13.60 7.67 -11.62
C PRO A 321 -15.08 7.31 -11.62
N ALA A 322 -15.88 8.15 -10.97
CA ALA A 322 -17.33 8.07 -11.02
C ALA A 322 -17.97 9.44 -10.81
N HIS A 323 -19.21 9.60 -11.25
CA HIS A 323 -20.02 10.78 -10.98
C HIS A 323 -21.47 10.43 -10.66
N GLU A 324 -22.14 11.31 -9.92
CA GLU A 324 -23.58 11.22 -9.67
C GLU A 324 -24.36 12.04 -10.72
N ALA A 325 -25.36 11.41 -11.34
CA ALA A 325 -26.30 12.07 -12.25
C ALA A 325 -27.72 11.55 -11.99
N SER A 326 -28.66 12.47 -11.80
CA SER A 326 -30.08 12.15 -11.58
C SER A 326 -30.36 11.17 -10.43
N GLY A 327 -29.56 11.21 -9.36
CA GLY A 327 -29.68 10.34 -8.20
C GLY A 327 -29.11 8.92 -8.39
N SER A 328 -28.39 8.68 -9.49
CA SER A 328 -27.66 7.44 -9.76
C SER A 328 -26.16 7.73 -9.90
N LEU A 329 -25.34 6.83 -9.38
CA LEU A 329 -23.91 6.74 -9.61
C LEU A 329 -23.60 6.09 -10.96
N TYR A 330 -22.64 6.67 -11.67
CA TYR A 330 -22.06 6.17 -12.91
C TYR A 330 -20.57 5.97 -12.72
N LEU A 331 -20.06 4.77 -13.02
CA LEU A 331 -18.63 4.53 -13.13
C LEU A 331 -18.16 4.99 -14.51
N ASP A 332 -17.19 5.90 -14.54
CA ASP A 332 -16.66 6.47 -15.78
C ASP A 332 -15.51 5.63 -16.34
N LEU A 333 -15.22 5.78 -17.63
CA LEU A 333 -14.07 5.12 -18.25
C LEU A 333 -14.10 3.58 -18.05
N MET A 334 -15.29 3.01 -18.25
CA MET A 334 -15.51 1.57 -18.22
C MET A 334 -15.62 1.03 -19.64
N LEU A 335 -14.97 -0.10 -19.92
CA LEU A 335 -15.09 -0.84 -21.17
C LEU A 335 -16.14 -1.96 -21.01
N PRO A 336 -17.35 -1.82 -21.57
CA PRO A 336 -18.35 -2.87 -21.56
C PRO A 336 -18.02 -3.93 -22.61
N LEU A 337 -17.96 -5.19 -22.18
CA LEU A 337 -17.66 -6.35 -23.00
C LEU A 337 -18.79 -7.37 -22.89
N GLU A 338 -19.29 -7.79 -24.03
CA GLU A 338 -20.31 -8.85 -24.14
C GLU A 338 -19.64 -10.23 -24.20
N VAL A 339 -20.41 -11.25 -23.80
CA VAL A 339 -19.98 -12.65 -23.88
C VAL A 339 -19.78 -13.03 -25.34
N SER A 340 -18.55 -13.41 -25.70
CA SER A 340 -18.17 -13.76 -27.07
C SER A 340 -16.88 -14.57 -27.07
N PRO A 341 -16.63 -15.45 -28.05
CA PRO A 341 -15.30 -16.05 -28.24
C PRO A 341 -14.21 -14.98 -28.37
N VAL A 342 -13.02 -15.26 -27.85
CA VAL A 342 -11.83 -14.40 -28.02
C VAL A 342 -11.42 -14.36 -29.48
N ASP A 343 -11.19 -13.16 -30.00
CA ASP A 343 -10.67 -12.98 -31.35
C ASP A 343 -9.16 -13.31 -31.44
N GLU A 344 -8.61 -13.33 -32.65
CA GLU A 344 -7.21 -13.68 -32.87
C GLU A 344 -6.23 -12.66 -32.28
N ASP A 345 -6.63 -11.39 -32.16
CA ASP A 345 -5.76 -10.36 -31.62
C ASP A 345 -5.72 -10.41 -30.08
N GLY A 346 -6.86 -10.67 -29.44
CA GLY A 346 -6.95 -10.99 -28.01
C GLY A 346 -6.11 -12.21 -27.66
N LYS A 347 -6.19 -13.30 -28.44
CA LYS A 347 -5.34 -14.49 -28.24
C LYS A 347 -3.85 -14.15 -28.32
N LYS A 348 -3.43 -13.40 -29.33
CA LYS A 348 -2.02 -12.99 -29.51
C LYS A 348 -1.51 -12.17 -28.32
N VAL A 349 -2.32 -11.23 -27.81
CA VAL A 349 -1.94 -10.41 -26.65
C VAL A 349 -1.72 -11.30 -25.41
N ILE A 350 -2.65 -12.21 -25.15
CA ILE A 350 -2.57 -13.11 -23.99
C ILE A 350 -1.38 -14.05 -24.12
N GLN A 351 -1.18 -14.68 -25.28
CA GLN A 351 -0.05 -15.56 -25.57
C GLN A 351 1.29 -14.82 -25.46
N GLY A 352 1.38 -13.61 -26.03
CA GLY A 352 2.58 -12.78 -25.98
C GLY A 352 2.95 -12.40 -24.55
N TRP A 353 1.97 -12.03 -23.73
CA TRP A 353 2.21 -11.72 -22.33
C TRP A 353 2.64 -12.97 -21.54
N LEU A 354 1.95 -14.10 -21.72
CA LEU A 354 2.30 -15.36 -21.02
C LEU A 354 3.74 -15.77 -21.35
N ALA A 355 4.13 -15.73 -22.62
CA ALA A 355 5.48 -16.03 -23.06
C ALA A 355 6.55 -15.08 -22.47
N ALA A 356 6.23 -13.78 -22.34
CA ALA A 356 7.16 -12.79 -21.78
C ALA A 356 7.27 -12.86 -20.25
N SER A 357 6.17 -13.19 -19.56
CA SER A 357 6.07 -13.14 -18.09
C SER A 357 6.89 -14.23 -17.39
N LYS A 358 7.16 -15.35 -18.07
CA LYS A 358 7.74 -16.57 -17.49
C LYS A 358 6.93 -17.13 -16.30
N LEU A 359 5.68 -16.69 -16.11
CA LEU A 359 4.82 -17.14 -15.00
C LEU A 359 4.04 -18.42 -15.34
N GLY A 360 4.21 -18.96 -16.53
CA GLY A 360 3.73 -20.30 -16.91
C GLY A 360 4.34 -20.70 -18.24
N SER A 361 4.86 -21.94 -18.34
CA SER A 361 5.00 -22.57 -19.65
C SER A 361 3.60 -22.97 -20.09
N VAL A 362 3.19 -22.56 -21.30
CA VAL A 362 2.07 -23.24 -21.95
C VAL A 362 2.60 -24.63 -22.28
N ASP A 363 2.35 -25.59 -21.41
CA ASP A 363 2.63 -26.99 -21.70
C ASP A 363 1.81 -27.38 -22.94
N SER A 364 2.32 -28.31 -23.74
CA SER A 364 1.84 -28.60 -25.11
C SER A 364 0.42 -29.19 -25.23
N GLY A 365 -0.42 -29.05 -24.19
CA GLY A 365 -1.83 -29.43 -24.18
C GLY A 365 -2.74 -28.53 -23.34
N GLU A 366 -2.24 -27.49 -22.67
CA GLU A 366 -3.09 -26.60 -21.86
C GLU A 366 -3.81 -25.57 -22.75
N SER A 367 -5.08 -25.31 -22.43
CA SER A 367 -5.82 -24.23 -23.08
C SER A 367 -5.30 -22.86 -22.62
N LEU A 368 -5.47 -21.83 -23.46
CA LEU A 368 -5.04 -20.47 -23.14
C LEU A 368 -5.71 -19.92 -21.86
N GLN A 369 -6.95 -20.36 -21.59
CA GLN A 369 -7.69 -20.02 -20.38
C GLN A 369 -7.03 -20.63 -19.13
N GLU A 370 -6.66 -21.90 -19.17
CA GLU A 370 -6.01 -22.60 -18.05
C GLU A 370 -4.64 -21.97 -17.75
N ALA A 371 -3.86 -21.67 -18.78
CA ALA A 371 -2.57 -21.00 -18.62
C ALA A 371 -2.72 -19.59 -18.01
N ALA A 372 -3.71 -18.81 -18.46
CA ALA A 372 -4.00 -17.49 -17.88
C ALA A 372 -4.42 -17.60 -16.41
N TYR A 373 -5.29 -18.56 -16.07
CA TYR A 373 -5.69 -18.81 -14.68
C TYR A 373 -4.52 -19.27 -13.81
N ALA A 374 -3.65 -20.16 -14.31
CA ALA A 374 -2.45 -20.59 -13.61
C ALA A 374 -1.51 -19.41 -13.29
N ALA A 375 -1.32 -18.50 -14.25
CA ALA A 375 -0.57 -17.28 -14.01
C ALA A 375 -1.22 -16.39 -12.94
N LEU A 376 -2.55 -16.21 -12.96
CA LEU A 376 -3.28 -15.47 -11.93
C LEU A 376 -3.16 -16.10 -10.55
N ARG A 377 -3.19 -17.43 -10.45
CA ARG A 377 -3.00 -18.17 -9.19
C ARG A 377 -1.63 -17.88 -8.57
N ILE A 378 -0.59 -17.82 -9.39
CA ILE A 378 0.77 -17.45 -8.96
C ILE A 378 0.81 -15.99 -8.46
N MET A 379 0.02 -15.11 -9.07
CA MET A 379 -0.16 -13.73 -8.61
C MET A 379 -1.06 -13.60 -7.36
N GLY A 380 -1.56 -14.70 -6.80
CA GLY A 380 -2.36 -14.70 -5.59
C GLY A 380 -3.87 -14.54 -5.82
N PHE A 381 -4.35 -14.71 -7.05
CA PHE A 381 -5.78 -14.75 -7.32
C PHE A 381 -6.44 -15.97 -6.66
N THR A 382 -7.55 -15.77 -5.96
CA THR A 382 -8.30 -16.83 -5.27
C THR A 382 -9.72 -17.02 -5.81
N GLY A 383 -10.08 -16.32 -6.90
CA GLY A 383 -11.40 -16.41 -7.51
C GLY A 383 -11.62 -17.68 -8.33
N SER A 384 -12.67 -17.66 -9.13
CA SER A 384 -13.11 -18.82 -9.91
C SER A 384 -12.22 -19.09 -11.13
N PRO A 385 -11.95 -20.37 -11.46
CA PRO A 385 -11.34 -20.76 -12.75
C PRO A 385 -12.31 -20.65 -13.93
N ASP A 386 -13.63 -20.60 -13.65
CA ASP A 386 -14.68 -20.52 -14.66
C ASP A 386 -14.74 -19.07 -15.19
N CYS A 387 -13.99 -18.79 -16.25
CA CYS A 387 -13.93 -17.47 -16.84
C CYS A 387 -15.12 -17.19 -17.76
N VAL A 388 -15.45 -15.91 -17.90
CA VAL A 388 -16.33 -15.40 -18.95
C VAL A 388 -15.47 -14.95 -20.12
N THR A 389 -15.69 -15.54 -21.29
CA THR A 389 -14.96 -15.20 -22.51
C THR A 389 -15.58 -13.97 -23.17
N THR A 390 -14.71 -13.05 -23.61
CA THR A 390 -15.08 -11.86 -24.38
C THR A 390 -14.25 -11.81 -25.66
N THR A 391 -14.60 -10.94 -26.62
CA THR A 391 -13.77 -10.73 -27.82
C THR A 391 -12.33 -10.34 -27.50
N HIS A 392 -12.09 -9.66 -26.38
CA HIS A 392 -10.80 -9.07 -26.02
C HIS A 392 -9.95 -9.92 -25.06
N GLY A 393 -10.53 -10.96 -24.46
CA GLY A 393 -9.85 -11.83 -23.51
C GLY A 393 -10.77 -12.53 -22.52
N PHE A 394 -10.22 -12.91 -21.37
CA PHE A 394 -10.90 -13.69 -20.34
C PHE A 394 -11.17 -12.86 -19.09
N PHE A 395 -12.39 -12.95 -18.55
CA PHE A 395 -12.73 -12.38 -17.25
C PHE A 395 -12.87 -13.48 -16.20
N PHE A 396 -12.02 -13.46 -15.18
CA PHE A 396 -12.03 -14.41 -14.07
C PHE A 396 -12.74 -13.77 -12.86
N PRO A 397 -13.97 -14.18 -12.54
CA PRO A 397 -14.74 -13.59 -11.45
C PRO A 397 -14.25 -14.09 -10.08
N SER A 398 -14.47 -13.32 -9.02
CA SER A 398 -14.14 -13.72 -7.65
C SER A 398 -14.96 -14.93 -7.19
N GLU A 399 -16.18 -15.07 -7.71
CA GLU A 399 -17.11 -16.15 -7.42
C GLU A 399 -17.66 -16.75 -8.71
N ARG A 400 -18.11 -18.00 -8.65
CA ARG A 400 -18.65 -18.68 -9.83
C ARG A 400 -19.93 -18.00 -10.33
N ILE A 401 -19.98 -17.78 -11.63
CA ILE A 401 -21.11 -17.15 -12.31
C ILE A 401 -22.06 -18.22 -12.86
N SER A 402 -23.37 -18.03 -12.64
CA SER A 402 -24.40 -18.82 -13.33
C SER A 402 -24.53 -18.39 -14.79
N THR A 403 -24.55 -19.35 -15.71
CA THR A 403 -24.69 -19.12 -17.16
C THR A 403 -26.11 -18.75 -17.58
N ASP A 404 -27.08 -18.85 -16.68
CA ASP A 404 -28.51 -18.69 -17.00
C ASP A 404 -28.95 -17.21 -17.08
N GLN A 405 -28.04 -16.28 -16.83
CA GLN A 405 -28.30 -14.84 -16.77
C GLN A 405 -27.55 -14.10 -17.87
N SER A 406 -28.11 -12.98 -18.35
CA SER A 406 -27.36 -12.09 -19.25
C SER A 406 -26.27 -11.37 -18.46
N ILE A 407 -25.02 -11.55 -18.90
CA ILE A 407 -23.82 -11.03 -18.24
C ILE A 407 -23.18 -10.00 -19.16
N THR A 408 -22.91 -8.81 -18.61
CA THR A 408 -21.99 -7.83 -19.24
C THR A 408 -20.76 -7.72 -18.35
N ILE A 409 -19.57 -7.77 -18.93
CA ILE A 409 -18.32 -7.51 -18.21
C ILE A 409 -17.97 -6.04 -18.34
N LEU A 410 -17.73 -5.37 -17.22
CA LEU A 410 -17.37 -3.96 -17.14
C LEU A 410 -15.91 -3.87 -16.68
N VAL A 411 -15.00 -3.56 -17.60
CA VAL A 411 -13.54 -3.52 -17.31
C VAL A 411 -13.09 -2.08 -17.07
N ALA A 412 -12.31 -1.85 -16.02
CA ALA A 412 -11.72 -0.53 -15.77
C ALA A 412 -10.70 -0.17 -16.86
N THR A 413 -10.65 1.09 -17.30
CA THR A 413 -9.60 1.54 -18.21
C THR A 413 -8.54 2.42 -17.55
N GLU A 414 -8.76 2.99 -16.38
CA GLU A 414 -7.77 3.89 -15.75
C GLU A 414 -6.94 3.24 -14.64
N VAL A 415 -7.29 2.03 -14.20
CA VAL A 415 -6.46 1.22 -13.30
C VAL A 415 -6.15 -0.12 -13.96
N ARG A 416 -4.87 -0.49 -14.04
CA ARG A 416 -4.41 -1.61 -14.89
C ARG A 416 -3.28 -2.42 -14.29
N TRP A 417 -3.20 -3.65 -14.78
CA TRP A 417 -2.00 -4.48 -14.73
C TRP A 417 -1.34 -4.51 -16.12
N SER A 418 -0.16 -5.10 -16.24
CA SER A 418 0.51 -5.26 -17.54
C SER A 418 -0.18 -6.25 -18.48
N PHE A 419 -1.08 -7.10 -17.96
CA PHE A 419 -1.82 -8.13 -18.72
C PHE A 419 -3.32 -7.84 -18.88
N GLY A 420 -3.83 -6.77 -18.24
CA GLY A 420 -5.27 -6.55 -18.15
C GLY A 420 -5.65 -5.54 -17.07
N ALA A 421 -6.85 -5.67 -16.50
CA ALA A 421 -7.42 -4.72 -15.55
C ALA A 421 -8.46 -5.38 -14.63
N PRO A 422 -8.77 -4.77 -13.47
CA PRO A 422 -9.90 -5.20 -12.68
C PRO A 422 -11.21 -4.89 -13.41
N GLY A 423 -12.28 -5.60 -13.05
CA GLY A 423 -13.61 -5.33 -13.58
C GLY A 423 -14.72 -5.89 -12.72
N LEU A 424 -15.96 -5.67 -13.18
CA LEU A 424 -17.19 -6.19 -12.59
C LEU A 424 -17.95 -7.01 -13.63
N ALA A 425 -18.38 -8.22 -13.28
CA ALA A 425 -19.48 -8.88 -13.97
C ALA A 425 -20.80 -8.30 -13.46
N ARG A 426 -21.58 -7.73 -14.37
CA ARG A 426 -22.94 -7.25 -14.12
C ARG A 426 -23.94 -8.31 -14.57
N TYR A 427 -24.81 -8.74 -13.66
CA TYR A 427 -25.89 -9.67 -13.97
C TYR A 427 -27.20 -8.90 -14.11
N SER A 428 -27.92 -9.12 -15.20
CA SER A 428 -29.28 -8.61 -15.35
C SER A 428 -30.29 -9.76 -15.16
N GLY A 429 -30.78 -9.91 -13.93
CA GLY A 429 -31.89 -10.79 -13.57
C GLY A 429 -33.10 -9.98 -13.07
N GLU A 430 -33.89 -10.52 -12.13
CA GLU A 430 -34.89 -9.73 -11.39
C GLU A 430 -34.25 -8.57 -10.59
N VAL A 431 -32.99 -8.76 -10.21
CA VAL A 431 -32.19 -7.91 -9.35
C VAL A 431 -30.81 -7.82 -9.97
N GLU A 432 -30.38 -6.59 -10.29
CA GLU A 432 -29.01 -6.36 -10.77
C GLU A 432 -28.02 -6.55 -9.62
N THR A 433 -26.95 -7.31 -9.88
CA THR A 433 -25.87 -7.61 -8.94
C THR A 433 -24.51 -7.50 -9.63
N TYR A 434 -23.44 -7.40 -8.83
CA TYR A 434 -22.08 -7.20 -9.33
C TYR A 434 -21.08 -8.13 -8.64
N THR A 435 -20.25 -8.81 -9.43
CA THR A 435 -19.12 -9.63 -8.92
C THR A 435 -17.81 -9.08 -9.45
N PRO A 436 -16.83 -8.76 -8.58
CA PRO A 436 -15.51 -8.32 -9.02
C PRO A 436 -14.77 -9.46 -9.71
N GLY A 437 -13.81 -9.11 -10.56
CA GLY A 437 -12.96 -10.08 -11.22
C GLY A 437 -11.74 -9.47 -11.87
N VAL A 438 -10.88 -10.33 -12.39
CA VAL A 438 -9.69 -9.98 -13.13
C VAL A 438 -9.96 -10.17 -14.61
N PHE A 439 -9.88 -9.10 -15.39
CA PHE A 439 -9.84 -9.19 -16.83
C PHE A 439 -8.40 -9.39 -17.31
N PHE A 440 -8.17 -10.43 -18.10
CA PHE A 440 -6.90 -10.79 -18.69
C PHE A 440 -7.03 -10.70 -20.22
N GLY A 441 -6.48 -9.65 -20.81
CA GLY A 441 -6.67 -9.37 -22.22
C GLY A 441 -6.38 -7.93 -22.63
N ARG A 442 -6.78 -7.59 -23.86
CA ARG A 442 -6.56 -6.26 -24.45
C ARG A 442 -7.58 -5.25 -23.93
N ILE A 443 -7.11 -4.06 -23.54
CA ILE A 443 -7.97 -2.95 -23.11
C ILE A 443 -7.90 -1.83 -24.15
N ASP A 444 -9.05 -1.39 -24.64
CA ASP A 444 -9.19 -0.26 -25.57
C ASP A 444 -9.81 0.95 -24.87
N ASN A 445 -8.99 1.94 -24.52
CA ASN A 445 -9.43 3.17 -23.83
C ASN A 445 -10.40 3.98 -24.69
N ALA A 446 -10.30 3.90 -26.02
CA ALA A 446 -11.13 4.71 -26.91
C ALA A 446 -12.60 4.26 -26.90
N ALA A 447 -12.86 3.03 -26.46
CA ALA A 447 -14.20 2.46 -26.32
C ALA A 447 -14.78 2.61 -24.90
N ALA A 448 -14.09 3.31 -24.00
CA ALA A 448 -14.54 3.50 -22.63
C ALA A 448 -15.74 4.45 -22.54
N VAL A 449 -16.71 4.13 -21.68
CA VAL A 449 -17.97 4.88 -21.47
C VAL A 449 -18.32 4.97 -19.99
N SER A 450 -19.30 5.82 -19.66
CA SER A 450 -19.89 5.86 -18.33
C SER A 450 -21.01 4.82 -18.19
N VAL A 451 -20.96 4.02 -17.13
CA VAL A 451 -21.91 2.94 -16.87
C VAL A 451 -22.63 3.17 -15.55
N LYS A 452 -23.96 3.19 -15.60
CA LYS A 452 -24.82 3.30 -14.41
C LYS A 452 -24.68 2.05 -13.53
N VAL A 453 -24.50 2.23 -12.22
CA VAL A 453 -24.33 1.13 -11.26
C VAL A 453 -25.27 1.16 -10.04
N SER A 454 -26.15 2.16 -9.93
CA SER A 454 -27.07 2.33 -8.77
C SER A 454 -28.48 2.79 -9.14
#